data_AF-A0A917FG17-F1
#
_entry.id   AF-A0A917FG17-F1
#
_cell.length_a   1.000
_cell.length_b   1.000
_cell.length_c   1.000
_cell.angle_alpha   90.00
_cell.angle_beta   90.00
_cell.angle_gamma   90.00
#
_symmetry.space_group_name_H-M   'P 1'
#
loop_
_entity.id
_entity.type
_entity.pdbx_description
1 polymer ?
#
loop_
_entity_poly.entity_id
_entity_poly.type
_entity_poly.pdbx_seq_one_letter_code
_entity_poly.pdbx_strand_id
1 'polypeptide(L)'
;MLQDLHKKTKVKHPQTNGICERFHKTILQEFYQVTFRKKIYETIEQLRNDLDEWLDYYNNKRTHQGKICCGRTPMETLLDGNSIWQEKFIA
;
A
#
# COMPACT_ATOMS: atom_id res chain seq x y z
N MET A 1 -4.96 13.98 -11.80
CA MET A 1 -5.50 12.65 -11.48
C MET A 1 -4.52 11.61 -11.97
N LEU A 2 -4.13 10.65 -11.12
CA LEU A 2 -3.41 9.45 -11.56
C LEU A 2 -4.27 8.72 -12.59
N GLN A 3 -3.73 8.45 -13.78
CA GLN A 3 -4.45 7.72 -14.84
C GLN A 3 -4.22 6.23 -14.63
N ASP A 4 -5.03 5.60 -13.80
CA ASP A 4 -4.95 4.16 -13.56
C ASP A 4 -5.83 3.40 -14.57
N LEU A 5 -5.19 2.59 -15.43
CA LEU A 5 -5.88 1.67 -16.33
C LEU A 5 -6.32 0.43 -15.55
N HIS A 6 -7.63 0.17 -15.47
CA HIS A 6 -8.13 -1.05 -14.86
C HIS A 6 -7.60 -2.29 -15.62
N LYS A 7 -6.92 -3.18 -14.90
CA LYS A 7 -6.39 -4.43 -15.43
C LYS A 7 -6.69 -5.59 -14.48
N LYS A 8 -7.23 -6.67 -15.02
CA LYS A 8 -7.45 -7.91 -14.25
C LYS A 8 -6.15 -8.70 -14.10
N THR A 9 -5.96 -9.30 -12.93
CA THR A 9 -4.87 -10.25 -12.68
C THR A 9 -4.98 -11.44 -13.62
N LYS A 10 -3.90 -11.78 -14.33
CA LYS A 10 -3.87 -12.96 -15.18
C LYS A 10 -3.71 -14.22 -14.32
N VAL A 11 -4.46 -15.26 -14.64
CA VAL A 11 -4.34 -16.58 -14.00
C VAL A 11 -2.90 -17.08 -14.11
N LYS A 12 -2.36 -17.66 -13.04
CA LYS A 12 -0.96 -18.17 -12.93
C LYS A 12 0.13 -17.10 -13.08
N HIS A 13 -0.14 -15.83 -12.78
CA HIS A 13 0.87 -14.76 -12.84
C HIS A 13 1.10 -14.08 -11.47
N PRO A 14 1.75 -14.76 -10.51
CA PRO A 14 1.88 -14.30 -9.12
C PRO A 14 2.61 -12.96 -8.98
N GLN A 15 3.52 -12.63 -9.90
CA GLN A 15 4.28 -11.36 -9.88
C GLN A 15 3.37 -10.13 -9.99
N THR A 16 2.23 -10.25 -10.68
CA THR A 16 1.29 -9.13 -10.86
C THR A 16 0.45 -8.83 -9.62
N ASN A 17 0.38 -9.77 -8.66
CA ASN A 17 -0.40 -9.59 -7.42
C ASN A 17 0.47 -9.60 -6.15
N GLY A 18 1.74 -10.00 -6.25
CA GLY A 18 2.60 -10.24 -5.09
C GLY A 18 2.82 -9.03 -4.18
N ILE A 19 2.77 -7.80 -4.70
CA ILE A 19 2.85 -6.59 -3.88
C ILE A 19 1.57 -6.42 -3.03
N CYS A 20 0.40 -6.59 -3.65
CA CYS A 20 -0.89 -6.50 -2.97
C CYS A 20 -1.02 -7.60 -1.89
N GLU A 21 -0.68 -8.84 -2.24
CA GLU A 21 -0.67 -9.96 -1.29
C GLU A 21 0.27 -9.71 -0.11
N ARG A 22 1.46 -9.16 -0.37
CA ARG A 22 2.41 -8.80 0.68
C ARG A 22 1.84 -7.72 1.59
N PHE A 23 1.26 -6.67 1.01
CA PHE A 23 0.62 -5.60 1.79
C PHE A 23 -0.51 -6.15 2.68
N HIS A 24 -1.40 -6.99 2.14
CA HIS A 24 -2.47 -7.63 2.91
C HIS A 24 -1.95 -8.43 4.11
N LYS A 25 -0.81 -9.12 3.96
CA LYS A 25 -0.18 -9.82 5.07
C LYS A 25 0.38 -8.84 6.11
N THR A 26 1.02 -7.76 5.66
CA THR A 26 1.59 -6.72 6.52
C THR A 26 0.51 -6.00 7.35
N ILE A 27 -0.56 -5.50 6.73
CA ILE A 27 -1.65 -4.83 7.46
C ILE A 27 -2.35 -5.77 8.44
N LEU A 28 -2.52 -7.04 8.08
CA LEU A 28 -3.08 -8.04 9.01
C LEU A 28 -2.20 -8.21 10.25
N GLN A 29 -0.90 -8.42 10.05
CA GLN A 29 0.05 -8.73 11.12
C GLN A 29 0.38 -7.52 12.01
N GLU A 30 0.55 -6.35 11.40
CA GLU A 30 1.05 -5.17 12.08
C GLU A 30 -0.07 -4.27 12.62
N PHE A 31 -1.21 -4.20 11.94
CA PHE A 31 -2.35 -3.40 12.37
C PHE A 31 -3.43 -4.25 13.05
N TYR A 32 -4.16 -5.08 12.29
CA TYR A 32 -5.37 -5.74 12.80
C TYR A 32 -5.10 -6.67 13.99
N GLN A 33 -4.10 -7.56 13.88
CA GLN A 33 -3.76 -8.47 14.97
C GLN A 33 -3.26 -7.75 16.22
N VAL A 34 -2.56 -6.62 16.05
CA VAL A 34 -2.05 -5.84 17.18
C VAL A 34 -3.17 -5.06 17.84
N THR A 35 -3.98 -4.38 17.05
CA THR A 35 -4.97 -3.44 17.59
C THR A 35 -6.13 -4.15 18.28
N PHE A 36 -6.62 -5.26 17.71
CA PHE A 36 -7.66 -6.07 18.34
C PHE A 36 -7.21 -6.78 19.63
N ARG A 37 -5.90 -6.84 19.92
CA ARG A 37 -5.39 -7.29 21.23
C ARG A 37 -5.25 -6.16 22.25
N LYS A 38 -5.18 -4.90 21.80
CA LYS A 38 -4.87 -3.74 22.66
C LYS A 38 -6.08 -2.87 22.96
N LYS A 39 -7.05 -2.81 22.05
CA LYS A 39 -8.18 -1.88 22.10
C LYS A 39 -9.46 -2.61 21.71
N ILE A 40 -10.50 -2.41 22.51
CA ILE A 40 -11.87 -2.78 22.15
C ILE A 40 -12.47 -1.59 21.41
N TYR A 41 -13.00 -1.85 20.22
CA TYR A 41 -13.66 -0.85 19.38
C TYR A 41 -15.16 -0.95 19.56
N GLU A 42 -15.81 0.17 19.87
CA GLU A 42 -17.27 0.25 20.03
C GLU A 42 -17.96 0.57 18.71
N THR A 43 -17.24 1.23 17.79
CA THR A 43 -17.74 1.63 16.48
C THR A 43 -16.71 1.35 15.38
N ILE A 44 -17.19 1.21 14.15
CA ILE A 44 -16.32 1.03 12.97
C ILE A 44 -15.48 2.28 12.74
N GLU A 45 -16.01 3.47 13.03
CA GLU A 45 -15.37 4.77 12.89
C GLU A 45 -14.10 4.86 13.73
N GLN A 46 -14.12 4.35 14.97
CA GLN A 46 -12.93 4.29 15.81
C GLN A 46 -11.83 3.40 15.19
N LEU A 47 -12.22 2.25 14.61
CA LEU A 47 -11.27 1.37 13.91
C LEU A 47 -10.72 2.04 12.64
N ARG A 48 -11.57 2.73 11.90
CA ARG A 48 -11.19 3.46 10.68
C ARG A 48 -10.19 4.57 10.97
N ASN A 49 -10.38 5.35 12.02
CA ASN A 49 -9.45 6.43 12.38
C ASN A 49 -8.05 5.87 12.70
N ASP A 50 -7.97 4.81 13.51
CA ASP A 50 -6.68 4.17 13.82
C ASP A 50 -6.05 3.54 12.56
N LEU A 51 -6.89 3.01 11.65
CA LEU A 51 -6.42 2.46 10.39
C LEU A 51 -5.88 3.55 9.46
N ASP A 52 -6.56 4.68 9.35
CA ASP A 52 -6.14 5.81 8.52
C ASP A 52 -4.80 6.37 9.00
N GLU A 53 -4.60 6.48 10.32
CA GLU A 53 -3.30 6.87 10.89
C GLU A 53 -2.20 5.85 10.57
N TRP A 54 -2.50 4.55 10.70
CA TRP A 54 -1.54 3.51 10.36
C TRP A 54 -1.19 3.51 8.86
N LEU A 55 -2.17 3.78 7.98
CA LEU A 55 -1.99 3.89 6.54
C LEU A 55 -1.15 5.12 6.17
N ASP A 56 -1.35 6.26 6.83
CA ASP A 56 -0.49 7.44 6.65
C ASP A 56 0.96 7.10 6.98
N TYR A 57 1.20 6.49 8.13
CA TYR A 57 2.54 6.04 8.50
C TYR A 57 3.12 5.07 7.47
N TYR A 58 2.36 4.05 7.07
CA TYR A 58 2.83 3.06 6.11
C TYR A 58 3.18 3.69 4.76
N ASN A 59 2.34 4.58 4.24
CA ASN A 59 2.51 5.15 2.90
C ASN A 59 3.54 6.28 2.85
N ASN A 60 3.63 7.11 3.90
CA ASN A 60 4.39 8.37 3.87
C ASN A 60 5.63 8.38 4.77
N LYS A 61 5.76 7.45 5.72
CA LYS A 61 6.85 7.46 6.71
C LYS A 61 7.69 6.18 6.69
N ARG A 62 7.09 5.03 6.39
CA ARG A 62 7.80 3.75 6.37
C ARG A 62 8.66 3.60 5.11
N THR A 63 9.97 3.54 5.29
CA THR A 63 10.90 3.21 4.21
C THR A 63 10.91 1.70 3.92
N HIS A 64 10.92 1.30 2.65
CA HIS A 64 11.03 -0.10 2.25
C HIS A 64 12.33 -0.36 1.49
N GLN A 65 13.16 -1.25 2.00
CA GLN A 65 14.45 -1.62 1.39
C GLN A 65 14.34 -2.63 0.23
N GLY A 66 13.13 -3.02 -0.16
CA GLY A 66 12.92 -3.94 -1.28
C GLY A 66 13.28 -3.31 -2.63
N LYS A 67 13.54 -4.15 -3.64
CA LYS A 67 13.97 -3.76 -5.00
C LYS A 67 13.11 -2.66 -5.67
N ILE A 68 11.83 -2.54 -5.29
CA ILE A 68 10.91 -1.57 -5.89
C ILE A 68 11.05 -0.19 -5.24
N CYS A 69 11.08 -0.14 -3.91
CA CYS A 69 11.12 1.13 -3.18
C CYS A 69 12.55 1.64 -2.96
N CYS A 70 13.57 0.76 -2.87
CA CYS A 70 14.98 1.14 -2.72
C CYS A 70 15.24 2.13 -1.57
N GLY A 71 14.61 1.91 -0.42
CA GLY A 71 14.72 2.78 0.74
C GLY A 71 13.72 3.95 0.76
N ARG A 72 12.95 4.15 -0.30
CA ARG A 72 11.86 5.13 -0.36
C ARG A 72 10.60 4.60 0.33
N THR A 73 9.67 5.51 0.58
CA THR A 73 8.31 5.21 1.03
C THR A 73 7.45 4.71 -0.13
N PRO A 74 6.33 4.02 0.14
CA PRO A 74 5.39 3.61 -0.90
C PRO A 74 4.87 4.79 -1.71
N MET A 75 4.60 5.93 -1.06
CA MET A 75 4.08 7.12 -1.74
C MET A 75 5.12 7.75 -2.68
N GLU A 76 6.38 7.90 -2.24
CA GLU A 76 7.46 8.38 -3.11
C GLU A 76 7.65 7.45 -4.33
N THR A 77 7.56 6.14 -4.11
CA THR A 77 7.68 5.14 -5.19
C THR A 77 6.52 5.24 -6.19
N LEU A 78 5.29 5.51 -5.71
CA LEU A 78 4.12 5.70 -6.56
C LEU A 78 4.24 6.94 -7.43
N LEU A 79 4.66 8.07 -6.83
CA LEU A 79 4.82 9.34 -7.55
C LEU A 79 5.88 9.24 -8.64
N ASP A 80 7.03 8.63 -8.34
CA ASP A 80 8.09 8.35 -9.31
C ASP A 80 7.60 7.46 -10.46
N GLY A 81 6.86 6.39 -10.14
CA GLY A 81 6.26 5.51 -11.13
C GLY A 81 5.27 6.23 -12.07
N ASN A 82 4.49 7.18 -11.54
CA ASN A 82 3.57 7.98 -12.34
C ASN A 82 4.32 8.92 -13.30
N SER A 83 5.38 9.58 -12.86
CA SER A 83 6.21 10.42 -13.74
C SER A 83 6.78 9.61 -14.91
N ILE A 84 7.33 8.41 -14.64
CA ILE A 84 7.84 7.50 -15.67
C ILE A 84 6.73 7.08 -16.65
N TRP A 85 5.50 6.89 -16.17
CA TRP A 85 4.37 6.55 -17.03
C TRP A 85 3.99 7.72 -17.94
N GLN A 86 3.91 8.94 -17.40
CA GLN A 86 3.61 10.14 -18.18
C GLN A 86 4.64 10.36 -19.29
N GLU A 87 5.93 10.20 -19.00
CA GLU A 87 7.02 10.31 -20.00
C GLU A 87 6.89 9.29 -21.14
N LYS A 88 6.35 8.10 -20.88
CA LYS A 88 6.28 7.00 -21.88
C LYS A 88 5.02 7.02 -22.74
N PHE A 89 3.93 7.60 -22.24
CA PHE A 89 2.61 7.43 -22.84
C PHE A 89 1.89 8.74 -23.18
N ILE A 90 2.40 9.89 -22.72
CA ILE A 90 1.82 11.22 -23.00
C ILE A 90 2.74 12.09 -23.88
N ALA A 91 4.06 11.79 -23.93
CA ALA A 91 5.01 12.47 -24.82
C ALA A 91 5.00 11.90 -26.25
#